data_AF-A0A6M2E569-F1
#
_entry.id   AF-A0A6M2E569-F1
#
_cell.length_a   1.000
_cell.length_b   1.000
_cell.length_c   1.000
_cell.angle_alpha   90.00
_cell.angle_beta   90.00
_cell.angle_gamma   90.00
#
_symmetry.space_group_name_H-M   'P 1'
#
loop_
_entity.id
_entity.type
_entity.pdbx_description
1 polymer ?
#
loop_
_entity_poly.entity_id
_entity_poly.type
_entity_poly.pdbx_seq_one_letter_code
_entity_poly.pdbx_strand_id
1 'polypeptide(L)'
;WRDYVNRSPDKYKDFDAVYLITGLDMAEYGYYGWDMGLMGYAFIGGACGTQKVGYGEDTVGTFRGVRILTHEVGHLLGCPHDGSSSGYYTSANCPWNDGYIMSYKEETSKSMKFSHCCDEMITRLVWSPQGACLRVRITKRKIRSKSYIKELPGDILTRDKVCQLAFPRVTGTRFLPEENGTESCLARCLMPASMYGYNTSLPCLLPDNSPCTANGGKWCVNGDCVAKKIRHKRYKP
;
A
#
# COMPACT_ATOMS: atom_id res chain seq x y z
N TRP A 1 -13.33 9.10 -15.03
CA TRP A 1 -13.24 7.62 -14.96
C TRP A 1 -14.47 6.96 -14.31
N ARG A 2 -14.93 7.36 -13.11
CA ARG A 2 -16.20 6.91 -12.48
C ARG A 2 -17.36 6.76 -13.48
N ASP A 3 -17.65 7.80 -14.25
CA ASP A 3 -18.79 7.79 -15.17
C ASP A 3 -18.63 6.78 -16.31
N TYR A 4 -17.39 6.49 -16.73
CA TYR A 4 -17.11 5.45 -17.72
C TYR A 4 -17.45 4.06 -17.18
N VAL A 5 -17.07 3.79 -15.92
CA VAL A 5 -17.41 2.53 -15.23
C VAL A 5 -18.93 2.38 -15.12
N ASN A 6 -19.63 3.44 -14.71
CA ASN A 6 -21.09 3.43 -14.57
C ASN A 6 -21.83 3.30 -15.91
N ARG A 7 -21.30 3.89 -17.00
CA ARG A 7 -21.85 3.76 -18.36
C ARG A 7 -21.52 2.43 -19.04
N SER A 8 -20.72 1.56 -18.41
CA SER A 8 -20.30 0.27 -18.95
C SER A 8 -20.75 -0.91 -18.06
N PRO A 9 -22.05 -1.05 -17.76
CA PRO A 9 -22.55 -2.04 -16.80
C PRO A 9 -22.23 -3.48 -17.20
N ASP A 10 -22.21 -3.80 -18.50
CA ASP A 10 -21.87 -5.14 -19.00
C ASP A 10 -20.46 -5.60 -18.60
N LYS A 11 -19.57 -4.63 -18.31
CA LYS A 11 -18.20 -4.91 -17.89
C LYS A 11 -18.04 -4.88 -16.37
N TYR A 12 -18.75 -3.99 -15.67
CA TYR A 12 -18.41 -3.63 -14.29
C TYR A 12 -19.52 -3.76 -13.26
N LYS A 13 -20.75 -4.11 -13.64
CA LYS A 13 -21.88 -4.16 -12.70
C LYS A 13 -21.64 -5.15 -11.55
N ASP A 14 -21.03 -6.30 -11.83
CA ASP A 14 -20.85 -7.41 -10.88
C ASP A 14 -19.63 -7.23 -9.95
N PHE A 15 -18.83 -6.17 -10.12
CA PHE A 15 -17.70 -5.88 -9.23
C PHE A 15 -18.12 -4.93 -8.11
N ASP A 16 -17.75 -5.26 -6.88
CA ASP A 16 -18.01 -4.41 -5.70
C ASP A 16 -17.18 -3.12 -5.71
N ALA A 17 -15.99 -3.19 -6.33
CA ALA A 17 -15.06 -2.10 -6.57
C ALA A 17 -14.25 -2.36 -7.85
N VAL A 18 -13.81 -1.30 -8.51
CA VAL A 18 -12.94 -1.34 -9.69
C VAL A 18 -11.71 -0.49 -9.42
N TYR A 19 -10.52 -1.05 -9.63
CA TYR A 19 -9.27 -0.34 -9.45
C TYR A 19 -8.48 -0.25 -10.76
N LEU A 20 -7.93 0.93 -11.08
CA LEU A 20 -7.07 1.13 -12.24
C LEU A 20 -5.62 1.35 -11.78
N ILE A 21 -4.70 0.55 -12.31
CA ILE A 21 -3.27 0.75 -12.14
C ILE A 21 -2.72 1.43 -13.39
N THR A 22 -1.89 2.47 -13.21
CA THR A 22 -1.22 3.18 -14.30
C THR A 22 0.28 3.29 -14.06
N GLY A 23 1.08 3.29 -15.13
CA GLY A 23 2.50 3.61 -15.08
C GLY A 23 2.80 5.07 -15.46
N LEU A 24 1.77 5.90 -15.57
CA LEU A 24 1.87 7.33 -15.87
C LEU A 24 1.95 8.13 -14.56
N ASP A 25 2.70 9.23 -14.58
CA ASP A 25 2.72 10.20 -13.49
C ASP A 25 1.35 10.90 -13.40
N MET A 26 0.69 10.74 -12.26
CA MET A 26 -0.60 11.32 -11.95
C MET A 26 -0.43 12.73 -11.39
N ALA A 27 -1.43 13.58 -11.64
CA ALA A 27 -1.49 14.91 -11.07
C ALA A 27 -2.94 15.35 -10.90
N GLU A 28 -3.21 16.12 -9.84
CA GLU A 28 -4.51 16.77 -9.62
C GLU A 28 -4.35 18.27 -9.75
N TYR A 29 -5.31 18.92 -10.43
CA TYR A 29 -5.34 20.36 -10.51
C TYR A 29 -6.20 20.92 -9.36
N GLY A 30 -5.54 21.51 -8.37
CA GLY A 30 -6.17 22.15 -7.22
C GLY A 30 -6.13 23.68 -7.29
N TYR A 31 -6.53 24.32 -6.19
CA TYR A 31 -6.53 25.78 -6.07
C TYR A 31 -5.14 26.41 -6.28
N TYR A 32 -4.08 25.69 -5.87
CA TYR A 32 -2.69 26.14 -5.98
C TYR A 32 -1.99 25.66 -7.27
N GLY A 33 -2.73 25.11 -8.23
CA GLY A 33 -2.19 24.55 -9.47
C GLY A 33 -2.08 23.02 -9.44
N TRP A 34 -1.18 22.48 -10.25
CA TRP A 34 -0.95 21.04 -10.35
C TRP A 34 -0.22 20.49 -9.11
N ASP A 35 -0.87 19.57 -8.39
CA ASP A 35 -0.25 18.70 -7.41
C ASP A 35 0.30 17.45 -8.11
N MET A 36 1.63 17.42 -8.26
CA MET A 36 2.37 16.32 -8.86
C MET A 36 2.74 15.23 -7.84
N GLY A 37 2.33 15.38 -6.57
CA GLY A 37 2.57 14.40 -5.51
C GLY A 37 1.50 13.32 -5.41
N LEU A 38 0.41 13.44 -6.17
CA LEU A 38 -0.71 12.49 -6.16
C LEU A 38 -0.27 11.15 -6.77
N MET A 39 -0.26 10.09 -5.96
CA MET A 39 0.05 8.73 -6.42
C MET A 39 -1.17 7.84 -6.57
N GLY A 40 -2.31 8.23 -5.99
CA GLY A 40 -3.54 7.46 -5.97
C GLY A 40 -4.75 8.33 -5.61
N TYR A 41 -5.93 7.84 -5.95
CA TYR A 41 -7.18 8.51 -5.61
C TYR A 41 -8.35 7.52 -5.57
N ALA A 42 -9.17 7.62 -4.54
CA ALA A 42 -10.39 6.84 -4.38
C ALA A 42 -11.47 7.60 -3.60
N PHE A 43 -12.74 7.21 -3.83
CA PHE A 43 -13.85 7.74 -3.05
C PHE A 43 -13.97 7.02 -1.72
N ILE A 44 -14.13 7.79 -0.63
CA ILE A 44 -14.35 7.22 0.70
C ILE A 44 -15.72 6.52 0.76
N GLY A 45 -15.72 5.23 1.10
CA GLY A 45 -16.93 4.41 1.19
C GLY A 45 -17.60 4.15 -0.15
N GLY A 46 -16.86 4.24 -1.26
CA GLY A 46 -17.40 4.12 -2.61
C GLY A 46 -17.82 2.70 -3.01
N ALA A 47 -17.32 1.66 -2.32
CA ALA A 47 -17.65 0.27 -2.63
C ALA A 47 -19.18 0.02 -2.61
N CYS A 48 -19.65 -0.92 -3.42
CA CYS A 48 -21.08 -1.21 -3.64
C CYS A 48 -21.92 -0.09 -4.29
N GLY A 49 -21.35 1.09 -4.55
CA GLY A 49 -22.06 2.25 -5.10
C GLY A 49 -21.63 2.64 -6.51
N THR A 50 -22.05 3.84 -6.93
CA THR A 50 -21.64 4.46 -8.21
C THR A 50 -20.25 5.09 -8.14
N GLN A 51 -19.70 5.23 -6.94
CA GLN A 51 -18.36 5.77 -6.64
C GLN A 51 -17.32 4.67 -6.39
N LYS A 52 -17.60 3.43 -6.80
CA LYS A 52 -16.81 2.21 -6.53
C LYS A 52 -15.47 2.12 -7.28
N VAL A 53 -14.79 3.24 -7.47
CA VAL A 53 -13.63 3.36 -8.36
C VAL A 53 -12.46 4.00 -7.61
N GLY A 54 -11.27 3.38 -7.69
CA GLY A 54 -10.00 3.95 -7.20
C GLY A 54 -8.84 3.72 -8.18
N TYR A 55 -7.89 4.63 -8.28
CA TYR A 55 -6.77 4.48 -9.21
C TYR A 55 -5.46 4.87 -8.56
N GLY A 56 -4.35 4.37 -9.10
CA GLY A 56 -3.04 4.73 -8.59
C GLY A 56 -1.90 4.25 -9.45
N GLU A 57 -0.75 4.83 -9.16
CA GLU A 57 0.51 4.57 -9.84
C GLU A 57 1.12 3.24 -9.42
N ASP A 58 1.72 2.54 -10.38
CA ASP A 58 2.68 1.50 -10.12
C ASP A 58 3.80 1.53 -11.14
N THR A 59 5.01 1.22 -10.68
CA THR A 59 6.17 1.03 -11.54
C THR A 59 6.60 -0.42 -11.47
N VAL A 60 6.65 -1.06 -12.64
CA VAL A 60 6.97 -2.49 -12.76
C VAL A 60 8.25 -2.84 -12.00
N GLY A 61 8.18 -3.89 -11.19
CA GLY A 61 9.31 -4.40 -10.41
C GLY A 61 9.60 -3.66 -9.10
N THR A 62 8.97 -2.51 -8.84
CA THR A 62 9.14 -1.77 -7.57
C THR A 62 8.24 -2.28 -6.45
N PHE A 63 7.07 -2.83 -6.82
CA PHE A 63 6.00 -3.20 -5.89
C PHE A 63 5.44 -2.03 -5.06
N ARG A 64 5.80 -0.77 -5.38
CA ARG A 64 5.30 0.43 -4.69
C ARG A 64 3.78 0.55 -4.80
N GLY A 65 3.21 0.14 -5.95
CA GLY A 65 1.77 0.15 -6.18
C GLY A 65 0.98 -0.73 -5.21
N VAL A 66 1.60 -1.69 -4.51
CA VAL A 66 0.91 -2.51 -3.50
C VAL A 66 0.44 -1.65 -2.32
N ARG A 67 1.30 -0.75 -1.82
CA ARG A 67 0.95 0.15 -0.72
C ARG A 67 -0.09 1.17 -1.15
N ILE A 68 0.11 1.79 -2.32
CA ILE A 68 -0.82 2.77 -2.91
C ILE A 68 -2.20 2.13 -3.09
N LEU A 69 -2.28 0.97 -3.75
CA LEU A 69 -3.54 0.25 -3.93
C LEU A 69 -4.21 -0.05 -2.59
N THR A 70 -3.45 -0.50 -1.59
CA THR A 70 -4.01 -0.80 -0.26
C THR A 70 -4.60 0.44 0.40
N HIS A 71 -3.92 1.59 0.32
CA HIS A 71 -4.40 2.88 0.80
C HIS A 71 -5.72 3.28 0.11
N GLU A 72 -5.75 3.27 -1.21
CA GLU A 72 -6.93 3.65 -1.99
C GLU A 72 -8.11 2.68 -1.80
N VAL A 73 -7.83 1.39 -1.65
CA VAL A 73 -8.86 0.40 -1.30
C VAL A 73 -9.37 0.64 0.12
N GLY A 74 -8.52 1.07 1.05
CA GLY A 74 -8.93 1.54 2.38
C GLY A 74 -9.95 2.67 2.29
N HIS A 75 -9.72 3.66 1.43
CA HIS A 75 -10.72 4.69 1.12
C HIS A 75 -12.01 4.08 0.59
N LEU A 76 -11.98 3.23 -0.44
CA LEU A 76 -13.20 2.60 -0.97
C LEU A 76 -13.99 1.83 0.07
N LEU A 77 -13.30 1.28 1.08
CA LEU A 77 -13.89 0.54 2.19
C LEU A 77 -14.33 1.44 3.37
N GLY A 78 -14.19 2.76 3.25
CA GLY A 78 -14.75 3.73 4.20
C GLY A 78 -13.74 4.43 5.10
N CYS A 79 -12.44 4.19 4.95
CA CYS A 79 -11.44 4.89 5.76
C CYS A 79 -11.17 6.28 5.21
N PRO A 80 -11.38 7.37 5.95
CA PRO A 80 -10.70 8.63 5.65
C PRO A 80 -9.22 8.52 6.04
N HIS A 81 -8.44 9.56 5.77
CA HIS A 81 -7.09 9.65 6.33
C HIS A 81 -7.14 9.66 7.87
N ASP A 82 -6.12 9.09 8.50
CA ASP A 82 -5.95 9.20 9.95
C ASP A 82 -5.85 10.68 10.35
N GLY A 83 -6.61 11.08 11.37
CA GLY A 83 -6.71 12.45 11.85
C GLY A 83 -7.73 13.30 11.10
N SER A 84 -8.51 12.71 10.19
CA SER A 84 -9.49 13.41 9.37
C SER A 84 -10.90 12.79 9.45
N SER A 85 -11.87 13.47 8.84
CA SER A 85 -13.24 12.98 8.68
C SER A 85 -13.78 13.36 7.30
N SER A 86 -14.69 12.56 6.77
CA SER A 86 -15.38 12.81 5.49
C SER A 86 -16.81 12.30 5.56
N GLY A 87 -17.77 13.23 5.58
CA GLY A 87 -19.18 12.90 5.78
C GLY A 87 -19.40 12.15 7.09
N TYR A 88 -19.96 10.94 7.00
CA TYR A 88 -20.21 10.05 8.15
C TYR A 88 -19.01 9.19 8.56
N TYR A 89 -17.93 9.18 7.77
CA TYR A 89 -16.71 8.43 8.07
C TYR A 89 -15.71 9.28 8.83
N THR A 90 -15.09 8.72 9.87
CA THR A 90 -14.14 9.45 10.71
C THR A 90 -12.99 8.59 11.17
N SER A 91 -11.78 9.17 11.16
CA SER A 91 -10.59 8.62 11.80
C SER A 91 -9.86 9.71 12.61
N ALA A 92 -10.62 10.71 13.09
CA ALA A 92 -10.07 11.84 13.84
C ALA A 92 -9.35 11.42 15.14
N ASN A 93 -9.73 10.27 15.72
CA ASN A 93 -9.13 9.74 16.94
C ASN A 93 -7.79 9.01 16.70
N CYS A 94 -7.40 8.76 15.46
CA CYS A 94 -6.12 8.15 15.11
C CYS A 94 -5.22 9.25 14.53
N PRO A 95 -4.19 9.72 15.25
CA PRO A 95 -3.37 10.83 14.77
C PRO A 95 -2.65 10.50 13.46
N TRP A 96 -2.61 11.46 12.52
CA TRP A 96 -1.84 11.34 11.27
C TRP A 96 -0.37 10.94 11.52
N ASN A 97 0.23 11.49 12.58
CA ASN A 97 1.63 11.26 12.94
C ASN A 97 1.91 9.87 13.54
N ASP A 98 0.88 9.06 13.84
CA ASP A 98 1.10 7.66 14.20
C ASP A 98 1.64 6.83 13.03
N GLY A 99 1.48 7.34 11.80
CA GLY A 99 2.13 6.80 10.61
C GLY A 99 1.56 5.47 10.13
N TYR A 100 0.27 5.21 10.36
CA TYR A 100 -0.42 4.07 9.75
C TYR A 100 -0.64 4.28 8.25
N ILE A 101 -1.06 3.23 7.54
CA ILE A 101 -1.13 3.23 6.07
C ILE A 101 -2.05 4.31 5.50
N MET A 102 -3.06 4.78 6.25
CA MET A 102 -3.94 5.91 5.86
C MET A 102 -3.29 7.29 6.06
N SER A 103 -1.98 7.33 6.29
CA SER A 103 -1.13 8.53 6.22
C SER A 103 -0.05 8.36 5.14
N TYR A 104 0.66 9.44 4.83
CA TYR A 104 1.81 9.42 3.92
C TYR A 104 3.14 9.10 4.60
N LYS A 105 3.15 8.80 5.90
CA LYS A 105 4.37 8.53 6.67
C LYS A 105 4.79 7.07 6.57
N GLU A 106 5.99 6.84 6.06
CA GLU A 106 6.63 5.51 5.91
C GLU A 106 7.82 5.33 6.86
N GLU A 107 7.64 5.74 8.11
CA GLU A 107 8.74 5.83 9.09
C GLU A 107 8.90 4.54 9.92
N THR A 108 7.82 3.77 10.10
CA THR A 108 7.80 2.57 10.96
C THR A 108 6.94 1.46 10.35
N SER A 109 6.95 0.27 10.97
CA SER A 109 6.11 -0.86 10.56
C SER A 109 4.61 -0.59 10.63
N LYS A 110 4.17 0.48 11.30
CA LYS A 110 2.77 0.92 11.29
C LYS A 110 2.30 1.32 9.90
N SER A 111 3.19 1.84 9.05
CA SER A 111 2.86 2.30 7.69
C SER A 111 2.42 1.20 6.73
N MET A 112 2.53 -0.06 7.17
CA MET A 112 2.04 -1.27 6.49
C MET A 112 0.71 -1.78 7.06
N LYS A 113 0.16 -1.11 8.08
CA LYS A 113 -1.02 -1.54 8.85
C LYS A 113 -2.10 -0.46 8.80
N PHE A 114 -3.36 -0.88 8.88
CA PHE A 114 -4.45 0.04 9.18
C PHE A 114 -4.43 0.42 10.66
N SER A 115 -4.85 1.64 10.95
CA SER A 115 -5.14 2.08 12.32
C SER A 115 -6.45 1.44 12.80
N HIS A 116 -6.68 1.43 14.12
CA HIS A 116 -7.94 0.92 14.66
C HIS A 116 -9.15 1.73 14.14
N CYS A 117 -8.98 3.02 13.85
CA CYS A 117 -10.05 3.85 13.31
C CYS A 117 -10.46 3.40 11.91
N CYS A 118 -9.47 3.08 11.06
CA CYS A 118 -9.77 2.55 9.73
C CYS A 118 -10.41 1.17 9.83
N ASP A 119 -9.90 0.27 10.68
CA ASP A 119 -10.52 -1.05 10.92
C ASP A 119 -12.00 -0.94 11.33
N GLU A 120 -12.32 0.03 12.20
CA GLU A 120 -13.70 0.31 12.60
C GLU A 120 -14.55 0.85 11.44
N MET A 121 -14.02 1.75 10.61
CA MET A 121 -14.78 2.29 9.47
C MET A 121 -15.06 1.21 8.42
N ILE A 122 -14.08 0.36 8.12
CA ILE A 122 -14.27 -0.80 7.23
C ILE A 122 -15.36 -1.69 7.79
N THR A 123 -15.29 -2.01 9.08
CA THR A 123 -16.30 -2.83 9.76
C THR A 123 -17.68 -2.20 9.65
N ARG A 124 -17.82 -0.90 9.92
CA ARG A 124 -19.10 -0.19 9.80
C ARG A 124 -19.67 -0.23 8.39
N LEU A 125 -18.86 0.01 7.36
CA LEU A 125 -19.33 -0.07 5.97
C LEU A 125 -19.79 -1.49 5.64
N VAL A 126 -18.97 -2.51 5.90
CA VAL A 126 -19.27 -3.92 5.56
C VAL A 126 -20.59 -4.39 6.19
N TRP A 127 -20.88 -3.95 7.41
CA TRP A 127 -22.10 -4.33 8.14
C TRP A 127 -23.31 -3.42 7.88
N SER A 128 -23.12 -2.30 7.20
CA SER A 128 -24.21 -1.42 6.79
C SER A 128 -25.03 -2.01 5.62
N PRO A 129 -26.26 -1.52 5.38
CA PRO A 129 -26.99 -1.81 4.16
C PRO A 129 -26.23 -1.41 2.88
N GLN A 130 -25.45 -0.34 2.93
CA GLN A 130 -24.67 0.17 1.79
C GLN A 130 -23.57 -0.82 1.38
N GLY A 131 -22.88 -1.43 2.35
CA GLY A 131 -21.81 -2.41 2.12
C GLY A 131 -22.28 -3.84 1.91
N ALA A 132 -23.58 -4.09 1.77
CA ALA A 132 -24.14 -5.44 1.70
C ALA A 132 -23.54 -6.31 0.57
N CYS A 133 -23.09 -5.70 -0.53
CA CYS A 133 -22.44 -6.42 -1.63
C CYS A 133 -21.15 -7.15 -1.19
N LEU A 134 -20.39 -6.56 -0.26
CA LEU A 134 -19.12 -7.12 0.24
C LEU A 134 -19.29 -8.41 1.04
N ARG A 135 -20.52 -8.72 1.48
CA ARG A 135 -20.84 -9.92 2.27
C ARG A 135 -21.39 -11.06 1.42
N VAL A 136 -21.58 -10.84 0.12
CA VAL A 136 -22.16 -11.84 -0.79
C VAL A 136 -21.21 -12.11 -1.94
N ARG A 137 -20.85 -13.37 -2.14
CA ARG A 137 -20.03 -13.77 -3.28
C ARG A 137 -20.91 -14.04 -4.51
N ILE A 138 -21.13 -13.01 -5.32
CA ILE A 138 -21.92 -13.13 -6.56
C ILE A 138 -21.08 -13.54 -7.78
N THR A 139 -19.79 -13.19 -7.79
CA THR A 139 -18.92 -13.46 -8.95
C THR A 139 -18.31 -14.86 -8.93
N LYS A 140 -18.37 -15.54 -10.08
CA LYS A 140 -17.66 -16.81 -10.34
C LYS A 140 -16.26 -16.58 -10.91
N ARG A 141 -15.90 -15.33 -11.24
CA ARG A 141 -14.59 -15.00 -11.80
C ARG A 141 -13.52 -15.26 -10.74
N LYS A 142 -12.52 -16.04 -11.14
CA LYS A 142 -11.38 -16.40 -10.29
C LYS A 142 -10.12 -15.80 -10.87
N ILE A 143 -9.14 -15.49 -10.02
CA ILE A 143 -7.78 -15.21 -10.47
C ILE A 143 -7.28 -16.46 -11.18
N ARG A 144 -6.80 -16.30 -12.41
CA ARG A 144 -6.26 -17.42 -13.19
C ARG A 144 -5.02 -17.97 -12.47
N SER A 145 -4.85 -19.29 -12.46
CA SER A 145 -3.69 -19.93 -11.79
C SER A 145 -2.34 -19.37 -12.26
N LYS A 146 -2.20 -19.08 -13.56
CA LYS A 146 -1.01 -18.44 -14.14
C LYS A 146 -0.71 -17.03 -13.61
N SER A 147 -1.72 -16.36 -13.04
CA SER A 147 -1.60 -15.04 -12.41
C SER A 147 -1.44 -15.14 -10.90
N TYR A 148 -1.37 -16.36 -10.36
CA TYR A 148 -1.13 -16.63 -8.95
C TYR A 148 0.37 -16.82 -8.71
N ILE A 149 1.08 -15.71 -8.52
CA ILE A 149 2.50 -15.70 -8.14
C ILE A 149 2.58 -16.03 -6.64
N LYS A 150 3.48 -16.95 -6.27
CA LYS A 150 3.63 -17.37 -4.86
C LYS A 150 4.67 -16.53 -4.14
N GLU A 151 5.73 -16.19 -4.86
CA GLU A 151 6.85 -15.40 -4.43
C GLU A 151 6.38 -14.03 -3.95
N LEU A 152 6.82 -13.64 -2.76
CA LEU A 152 6.62 -12.29 -2.24
C LEU A 152 7.79 -11.40 -2.68
N PRO A 153 7.65 -10.07 -2.65
CA PRO A 153 8.68 -9.21 -3.22
C PRO A 153 10.07 -9.38 -2.57
N GLY A 154 10.14 -9.72 -1.28
CA GLY A 154 11.41 -10.04 -0.61
C GLY A 154 12.01 -11.41 -0.96
N ASP A 155 11.27 -12.31 -1.62
CA ASP A 155 11.84 -13.51 -2.24
C ASP A 155 12.54 -13.19 -3.57
N ILE A 156 12.18 -12.08 -4.22
CA ILE A 156 12.62 -11.69 -5.56
C ILE A 156 13.70 -10.61 -5.49
N LEU A 157 13.53 -9.64 -4.59
CA LEU A 157 14.39 -8.46 -4.46
C LEU A 157 15.41 -8.64 -3.34
N THR A 158 16.68 -8.40 -3.65
CA THR A 158 17.70 -8.23 -2.62
C THR A 158 17.51 -6.90 -1.90
N ARG A 159 18.02 -6.78 -0.66
CA ARG A 159 17.97 -5.52 0.11
C ARG A 159 18.65 -4.36 -0.64
N ASP A 160 19.75 -4.63 -1.34
CA ASP A 160 20.40 -3.64 -2.22
C ASP A 160 19.49 -3.18 -3.34
N LYS A 161 18.77 -4.12 -3.98
CA LYS A 161 17.85 -3.79 -5.05
C LYS A 161 16.67 -2.95 -4.55
N VAL A 162 16.17 -3.23 -3.34
CA VAL A 162 15.14 -2.39 -2.69
C VAL A 162 15.63 -0.96 -2.54
N CYS A 163 16.85 -0.74 -2.02
CA CYS A 163 17.43 0.61 -1.92
C CYS A 163 17.56 1.31 -3.27
N GLN A 164 18.02 0.60 -4.30
CA GLN A 164 18.14 1.15 -5.66
C GLN A 164 16.78 1.54 -6.26
N LEU A 165 15.74 0.77 -5.98
CA LEU A 165 14.38 1.05 -6.46
C LEU A 165 13.71 2.18 -5.67
N ALA A 166 13.98 2.29 -4.36
CA ALA A 166 13.50 3.38 -3.52
C ALA A 166 14.17 4.73 -3.88
N PHE A 167 15.44 4.70 -4.27
CA PHE A 167 16.22 5.89 -4.60
C PHE A 167 16.84 5.80 -6.01
N PRO A 168 16.01 5.75 -7.08
CA PRO A 168 16.46 5.44 -8.44
C PRO A 168 17.38 6.51 -9.04
N ARG A 169 17.38 7.73 -8.49
CA ARG A 169 18.26 8.83 -8.92
C ARG A 169 19.60 8.87 -8.17
N VAL A 170 19.83 7.97 -7.21
CA VAL A 170 21.04 7.97 -6.36
C VAL A 170 21.98 6.85 -6.80
N THR A 171 22.99 7.21 -7.59
CA THR A 171 24.03 6.27 -8.02
C THR A 171 24.83 5.75 -6.82
N GLY A 172 25.05 4.44 -6.76
CA GLY A 172 25.85 3.82 -5.69
C GLY A 172 25.09 3.60 -4.38
N THR A 173 23.78 3.91 -4.31
CA THR A 173 22.97 3.52 -3.17
C THR A 173 22.89 2.00 -3.04
N ARG A 174 22.95 1.52 -1.79
CA ARG A 174 22.93 0.11 -1.41
C ARG A 174 22.47 -0.03 0.03
N PHE A 175 22.11 -1.24 0.42
CA PHE A 175 21.76 -1.55 1.79
C PHE A 175 22.98 -1.44 2.70
N LEU A 176 22.79 -0.84 3.88
CA LEU A 176 23.78 -0.78 4.95
C LEU A 176 23.31 -1.70 6.10
N PRO A 177 24.06 -2.78 6.40
CA PRO A 177 23.77 -3.61 7.57
C PRO A 177 24.02 -2.84 8.87
N GLU A 178 23.35 -3.25 9.95
CA GLU A 178 23.58 -2.69 11.28
C GLU A 178 24.72 -3.44 11.95
N GLU A 179 25.64 -2.72 12.61
CA GLU A 179 26.84 -3.32 13.21
C GLU A 179 26.52 -4.32 14.34
N ASN A 180 25.42 -4.08 15.05
CA ASN A 180 24.95 -4.92 16.15
C ASN A 180 24.03 -6.07 15.70
N GLY A 181 23.75 -6.19 14.40
CA GLY A 181 22.85 -7.20 13.86
C GLY A 181 21.39 -7.05 14.30
N THR A 182 20.91 -5.81 14.56
CA THR A 182 19.50 -5.54 14.91
C THR A 182 18.68 -5.05 13.71
N GLU A 183 19.01 -5.50 12.50
CA GLU A 183 18.30 -5.10 11.29
C GLU A 183 16.80 -5.42 11.39
N SER A 184 16.01 -4.35 11.44
CA SER A 184 14.56 -4.42 11.34
C SER A 184 14.12 -4.54 9.87
N CYS A 185 12.82 -4.47 9.63
CA CYS A 185 12.24 -4.40 8.27
C CYS A 185 12.24 -2.98 7.69
N LEU A 186 13.07 -2.11 8.24
CA LEU A 186 13.37 -0.79 7.70
C LEU A 186 14.84 -0.80 7.25
N ALA A 187 15.06 -0.78 5.94
CA ALA A 187 16.39 -0.72 5.36
C ALA A 187 17.02 0.65 5.56
N ARG A 188 18.33 0.66 5.83
CA ARG A 188 19.16 1.86 5.76
C ARG A 188 19.87 1.90 4.41
N CYS A 189 19.46 2.80 3.53
CA CYS A 189 20.02 2.91 2.20
C CYS A 189 21.08 4.00 2.15
N LEU A 190 22.29 3.65 1.71
CA LEU A 190 23.41 4.58 1.59
C LEU A 190 23.05 5.75 0.69
N MET A 191 23.22 6.95 1.21
CA MET A 191 23.25 8.20 0.47
C MET A 191 24.70 8.69 0.39
N PRO A 192 25.34 8.64 -0.78
CA PRO A 192 26.74 9.04 -0.93
C PRO A 192 26.94 10.53 -0.63
N ALA A 193 28.17 10.89 -0.25
CA ALA A 193 28.56 12.28 -0.02
C ALA A 193 28.31 13.22 -1.21
N SER A 194 28.24 12.70 -2.44
CA SER A 194 27.88 13.50 -3.61
C SER A 194 26.46 14.08 -3.55
N MET A 195 25.58 13.55 -2.69
CA MET A 195 24.19 14.03 -2.53
C MET A 195 24.05 15.10 -1.44
N TYR A 196 24.75 14.92 -0.30
CA TYR A 196 24.55 15.73 0.92
C TYR A 196 25.84 16.33 1.50
N GLY A 197 26.99 16.15 0.84
CA GLY A 197 28.31 16.56 1.32
C GLY A 197 28.99 15.58 2.28
N TYR A 198 28.27 14.55 2.75
CA TYR A 198 28.79 13.48 3.60
C TYR A 198 28.01 12.18 3.38
N ASN A 199 28.63 11.04 3.69
CA ASN A 199 27.94 9.75 3.61
C ASN A 199 26.89 9.65 4.72
N THR A 200 25.65 9.40 4.34
CA THR A 200 24.52 9.21 5.26
C THR A 200 23.63 8.07 4.79
N SER A 201 22.47 7.89 5.42
CA SER A 201 21.49 6.89 5.00
C SER A 201 20.07 7.41 5.10
N LEU A 202 19.22 7.02 4.15
CA LEU A 202 17.77 7.22 4.24
C LEU A 202 17.06 5.89 4.45
N PRO A 203 15.96 5.87 5.22
CA PRO A 203 15.20 4.66 5.46
C PRO A 203 14.31 4.30 4.25
N CYS A 204 14.07 3.02 4.02
CA CYS A 204 12.91 2.55 3.24
C CYS A 204 12.41 1.20 3.77
N LEU A 205 11.13 0.90 3.57
CA LEU A 205 10.56 -0.36 4.04
C LEU A 205 11.06 -1.54 3.22
N LEU A 206 11.43 -2.61 3.92
CA LEU A 206 11.72 -3.89 3.29
C LEU A 206 10.40 -4.64 3.04
N PRO A 207 10.20 -5.18 1.83
CA PRO A 207 9.00 -5.95 1.54
C PRO A 207 8.96 -7.26 2.31
N ASP A 208 7.76 -7.84 2.39
CA ASP A 208 7.55 -9.16 2.98
C ASP A 208 8.49 -10.22 2.40
N ASN A 209 8.94 -11.12 3.28
CA ASN A 209 9.99 -12.13 3.08
C ASN A 209 11.43 -11.60 2.92
N SER A 210 11.68 -10.30 3.04
CA SER A 210 13.05 -9.80 3.15
C SER A 210 13.74 -10.33 4.42
N PRO A 211 15.06 -10.57 4.40
CA PRO A 211 15.79 -11.01 5.58
C PRO A 211 15.94 -9.88 6.61
N CYS A 212 15.76 -10.22 7.88
CA CYS A 212 15.93 -9.33 9.03
C CYS A 212 16.44 -10.14 10.24
N THR A 213 16.83 -9.46 11.31
CA THR A 213 17.52 -10.07 12.48
C THR A 213 17.05 -9.49 13.81
N ALA A 214 16.38 -8.32 13.79
CA ALA A 214 15.82 -7.69 14.98
C ALA A 214 14.97 -8.68 15.80
N ASN A 215 15.17 -8.67 17.12
CA ASN A 215 14.44 -9.50 18.09
C ASN A 215 14.49 -11.02 17.79
N GLY A 216 15.57 -11.50 17.15
CA GLY A 216 15.71 -12.92 16.77
C GLY A 216 14.80 -13.34 15.62
N GLY A 217 14.23 -12.37 14.90
CA GLY A 217 13.48 -12.59 13.67
C GLY A 217 14.38 -13.02 12.52
N LYS A 218 13.74 -13.43 11.42
CA LYS A 218 14.42 -13.88 10.19
C LYS A 218 13.78 -13.31 8.94
N TRP A 219 12.50 -12.94 9.01
CA TRP A 219 11.70 -12.58 7.85
C TRP A 219 10.84 -11.36 8.16
N CYS A 220 10.77 -10.45 7.20
CA CYS A 220 9.83 -9.35 7.24
C CYS A 220 8.41 -9.81 6.92
N VAL A 221 7.47 -9.43 7.77
CA VAL A 221 6.05 -9.72 7.62
C VAL A 221 5.26 -8.51 8.11
N ASN A 222 4.57 -7.83 7.18
CA ASN A 222 3.77 -6.65 7.47
C ASN A 222 4.56 -5.55 8.20
N GLY A 223 5.81 -5.37 7.78
CA GLY A 223 6.77 -4.43 8.37
C GLY A 223 7.43 -4.89 9.68
N ASP A 224 7.06 -6.03 10.25
CA ASP A 224 7.66 -6.55 11.49
C ASP A 224 8.68 -7.66 11.19
N CYS A 225 9.78 -7.68 11.94
CA CYS A 225 10.76 -8.76 11.85
C CYS A 225 10.34 -9.94 12.73
N VAL A 226 10.02 -11.08 12.10
CA VAL A 226 9.46 -12.25 12.79
C VAL A 226 10.24 -13.52 12.48
N ALA A 227 10.18 -14.50 13.40
CA ALA A 227 10.87 -15.77 13.24
C ALA A 227 10.24 -16.69 12.17
N LYS A 228 8.92 -16.60 11.98
CA LYS A 228 8.16 -17.46 11.07
C LYS A 228 7.92 -16.76 9.74
N LYS A 229 8.38 -17.38 8.65
CA LYS A 229 8.08 -16.94 7.28
C LYS A 229 6.58 -17.05 6.98
N ILE A 230 6.04 -16.15 6.15
CA ILE A 230 4.66 -16.26 5.66
C ILE A 230 4.53 -17.58 4.91
N ARG A 231 3.54 -18.40 5.32
CA ARG A 231 3.20 -19.60 4.55
C ARG A 231 2.44 -19.18 3.31
N HIS A 232 3.00 -19.44 2.13
CA HIS A 232 2.31 -19.23 0.85
C HIS A 232 0.96 -19.97 0.89
N LYS A 233 -0.14 -19.24 0.70
CA LYS A 233 -1.43 -19.90 0.51
C LYS A 233 -1.31 -20.75 -0.76
N ARG A 234 -1.86 -21.97 -0.71
CA ARG A 234 -2.03 -22.75 -1.94
C ARG A 234 -3.12 -22.07 -2.75
N TYR A 235 -2.94 -21.99 -4.07
CA TYR A 235 -4.02 -21.58 -4.96
C TYR A 235 -5.27 -22.41 -4.63
N LYS A 236 -6.34 -21.74 -4.22
CA LYS A 236 -7.66 -22.32 -4.07
C LYS A 236 -8.53 -21.70 -5.16
N PRO A 237 -8.94 -22.48 -6.18
CA PRO A 237 -9.80 -21.96 -7.22
C PRO A 237 -11.12 -21.47 -6.62
#